data_AF-W4R0U7-F1
#
_entry.id   AF-W4R0U7-F1
#
_cell.length_a   1.000
_cell.length_b   1.000
_cell.length_c   1.000
_cell.angle_alpha   90.00
_cell.angle_beta   90.00
_cell.angle_gamma   90.00
#
_symmetry.space_group_name_H-M   'P 1'
#
loop_
_entity.id
_entity.type
_entity.pdbx_description
1 polymer ?
#
loop_
_entity_poly.entity_id
_entity_poly.type
_entity_poly.pdbx_seq_one_letter_code
_entity_poly.pdbx_strand_id
1 'polypeptide(L)' 'MKFIYFNDTGRKVSIHPATFSHGYRGSSEAIKPLEQRVFELPEDTFPWVKMWDYGEIGLSILVSPMKEVE' A
#
# COMPACT_ATOMS: atom_id res chain seq x y z
N MET A 1 1.64 -3.88 -13.44
CA MET A 1 2.47 -4.60 -12.43
C MET A 1 1.59 -4.97 -11.23
N LYS A 2 1.86 -6.06 -10.49
CA LYS A 2 1.15 -6.39 -9.24
C LYS A 2 2.12 -6.38 -8.06
N PHE A 3 1.81 -5.61 -7.02
CA PHE A 3 2.53 -5.61 -5.76
C PHE A 3 1.69 -6.30 -4.69
N ILE A 4 2.25 -7.29 -4.00
CA ILE A 4 1.54 -8.04 -2.96
C ILE A 4 2.14 -7.67 -1.61
N TYR A 5 1.32 -7.11 -0.73
CA TYR A 5 1.69 -6.86 0.65
C TYR A 5 1.08 -7.93 1.55
N PHE A 6 1.89 -8.55 2.39
CA PHE A 6 1.43 -9.44 3.47
C PHE A 6 1.58 -8.73 4.80
N ASN A 7 0.49 -8.64 5.57
CA ASN A 7 0.52 -7.96 6.85
C ASN A 7 1.00 -8.89 7.98
N ASP A 8 2.30 -8.95 8.16
CA ASP A 8 2.97 -9.66 9.26
C ASP A 8 3.19 -8.80 10.51
N THR A 9 2.68 -7.57 10.54
CA THR A 9 2.91 -6.60 11.62
C THR A 9 2.16 -6.93 12.93
N GLY A 10 1.22 -7.88 12.88
CA GLY A 10 0.32 -8.19 14.01
C GLY A 10 -0.74 -7.12 14.30
N ARG A 11 -0.77 -6.01 13.54
CA ARG A 11 -1.68 -4.87 13.72
C ARG A 11 -2.50 -4.64 12.46
N LYS A 12 -3.61 -3.89 12.54
CA LYS A 12 -4.32 -3.42 11.33
C LYS A 12 -3.48 -2.35 10.64
N VAL A 13 -3.37 -2.44 9.32
CA VAL A 13 -2.67 -1.46 8.48
C VAL A 13 -3.70 -0.72 7.62
N SER A 14 -3.85 0.58 7.86
CA SER A 14 -4.70 1.45 7.04
C SER A 14 -4.02 1.78 5.71
N ILE A 15 -4.81 1.99 4.65
CA ILE A 15 -4.26 2.45 3.36
C ILE A 15 -4.34 3.97 3.33
N HIS A 16 -3.19 4.62 3.13
CA HIS A 16 -3.10 6.06 3.01
C HIS A 16 -3.90 6.53 1.77
N PRO A 17 -4.78 7.53 1.87
CA PRO A 17 -5.68 7.94 0.77
C PRO A 17 -4.96 8.29 -0.54
N ALA A 18 -3.76 8.89 -0.46
CA ALA A 18 -2.96 9.21 -1.65
C ALA A 18 -2.60 8.00 -2.52
N THR A 19 -2.67 6.78 -1.98
CA THR A 19 -2.51 5.53 -2.74
C THR A 19 -3.50 5.48 -3.91
N PHE A 20 -4.75 5.89 -3.70
CA PHE A 20 -5.81 5.89 -4.73
C PHE A 20 -5.64 7.00 -5.76
N SER A 21 -5.09 8.14 -5.36
CA SER A 21 -4.86 9.28 -6.25
C SER A 21 -3.80 9.00 -7.31
N HIS A 22 -2.87 8.06 -7.07
CA HIS A 22 -1.77 7.76 -7.98
C HIS A 22 -2.09 6.68 -9.03
N GLY A 23 -3.36 6.38 -9.27
CA GLY A 23 -3.78 5.45 -10.33
C GLY A 23 -3.87 3.98 -9.90
N TYR A 24 -3.81 3.71 -8.60
CA TYR A 24 -4.13 2.39 -8.04
C TYR A 24 -5.65 2.15 -8.04
N ARG A 25 -6.06 0.93 -8.42
CA ARG A 25 -7.43 0.43 -8.26
C ARG A 25 -7.44 -0.70 -7.24
N GLY A 26 -8.18 -0.53 -6.15
CA GLY A 26 -8.45 -1.61 -5.20
C GLY A 26 -9.20 -1.15 -3.95
N SER A 27 -9.16 -1.97 -2.89
CA SER A 27 -9.91 -1.71 -1.65
C SER A 27 -9.18 -0.72 -0.73
N SER A 28 -9.93 0.23 -0.15
CA SER A 28 -9.48 1.14 0.92
C SER A 28 -9.65 0.57 2.32
N GLU A 29 -10.15 -0.66 2.43
CA GLU A 29 -10.27 -1.33 3.73
C GLU A 29 -8.90 -1.55 4.35
N ALA A 30 -8.82 -1.38 5.66
CA ALA A 30 -7.62 -1.71 6.42
C ALA A 30 -7.25 -3.19 6.22
N ILE A 31 -5.97 -3.47 6.08
CA ILE A 31 -5.41 -4.81 5.90
C ILE A 31 -5.29 -5.44 7.28
N LYS A 32 -5.98 -6.55 7.52
CA LYS A 32 -5.98 -7.26 8.81
C LYS A 32 -4.66 -8.01 9.01
N PRO A 33 -4.28 -8.36 10.25
CA PRO A 33 -3.15 -9.23 10.49
C PRO A 33 -3.28 -10.54 9.69
N LEU A 34 -2.17 -10.97 9.10
CA LEU A 34 -2.07 -12.16 8.25
C LEU A 34 -2.92 -12.12 6.96
N GLU A 35 -3.42 -10.94 6.57
CA GLU A 35 -4.08 -10.72 5.29
C GLU A 35 -3.07 -10.35 4.21
N GLN A 36 -3.32 -10.83 2.99
CA GLN A 36 -2.63 -10.34 1.79
C GLN A 36 -3.47 -9.27 1.10
N ARG A 37 -2.82 -8.19 0.67
CA ARG A 37 -3.40 -7.15 -0.17
C ARG A 37 -2.66 -7.05 -1.49
N VAL A 38 -3.40 -7.21 -2.58
CA VAL A 38 -2.88 -7.01 -3.93
C VAL A 38 -3.09 -5.56 -4.33
N PHE A 39 -2.00 -4.90 -4.74
CA PHE A 39 -1.99 -3.57 -5.32
C PHE A 39 -1.74 -3.68 -6.83
N GLU A 40 -2.75 -3.38 -7.65
CA GLU A 40 -2.64 -3.34 -9.11
C GLU A 40 -2.11 -1.98 -9.56
N LEU A 41 -0.88 -1.97 -10.05
CA LEU A 41 -0.19 -0.77 -10.51
C LEU A 41 -0.21 -0.69 -12.04
N PRO A 42 -0.19 0.53 -12.61
CA PRO A 42 -0.03 0.73 -14.05
C PRO A 42 1.16 -0.04 -14.64
N GLU A 43 1.09 -0.33 -15.94
CA GLU A 43 2.22 -0.88 -16.69
C GLU A 43 3.40 0.10 -16.69
N ASP A 44 4.62 -0.43 -16.83
CA ASP A 44 5.87 0.33 -16.80
C ASP A 44 6.09 1.19 -15.54
N THR A 45 5.55 0.73 -14.40
CA THR A 45 5.79 1.33 -13.08
C THR A 45 6.28 0.30 -12.08
N PHE A 46 7.00 0.77 -11.06
CA PHE A 46 7.40 -0.04 -9.91
C PHE A 46 6.74 0.48 -8.62
N PRO A 47 6.49 -0.40 -7.64
CA PRO A 47 5.95 0.01 -6.36
C PRO A 47 6.99 0.79 -5.55
N TRP A 48 6.69 2.04 -5.23
CA TRP A 48 7.33 2.74 -4.12
C TRP A 48 6.42 2.66 -2.90
N VAL A 49 6.95 2.13 -1.80
CA VAL A 49 6.17 1.83 -0.60
C VAL A 49 6.72 2.64 0.57
N LYS A 50 5.83 3.30 1.30
CA LYS A 50 6.15 3.99 2.54
C LYS A 50 5.16 3.60 3.63
N MET A 51 5.67 3.33 4.82
CA MET A 51 4.86 2.98 5.98
C MET A 51 5.15 3.94 7.13
N TRP A 52 4.12 4.28 7.89
CA TRP A 52 4.21 5.08 9.11
C TRP A 52 3.59 4.31 10.28
N ASP A 53 4.17 4.51 11.46
CA ASP A 53 3.57 4.10 12.72
C ASP A 53 3.14 5.34 13.50
N TYR A 54 1.83 5.47 13.71
CA TYR A 54 1.24 6.57 14.48
C TYR A 54 0.97 6.16 15.94
N GLY A 55 1.66 5.13 16.45
CA GLY A 55 1.45 4.63 17.80
C GLY A 55 0.04 4.07 17.94
N GLU A 56 -0.73 4.52 18.92
CA GLU A 56 -2.08 4.01 19.20
C GLU A 56 -3.06 4.16 18.02
N ILE A 57 -2.84 5.14 17.15
CA ILE A 57 -3.70 5.42 15.98
C ILE A 57 -3.59 4.32 14.91
N GLY A 58 -2.48 3.58 14.87
CA GLY A 58 -2.28 2.46 13.96
C GLY A 58 -1.18 2.66 12.92
N LEU A 59 -0.99 1.63 12.10
CA LEU A 59 -0.07 1.66 10.96
C LEU A 59 -0.78 2.21 9.72
N SER A 60 -0.04 2.91 8.86
CA SER A 60 -0.53 3.33 7.56
C SER A 60 0.48 3.04 6.46
N ILE A 61 0.01 2.49 5.34
CA ILE A 61 0.82 2.20 4.15
C ILE A 61 0.41 3.08 2.99
N LEU A 62 1.38 3.70 2.33
CA LEU A 62 1.26 4.34 1.04
C LEU A 62 1.96 3.49 -0.01
N VAL A 63 1.25 3.16 -1.08
CA VAL A 63 1.83 2.55 -2.27
C VAL A 63 1.69 3.57 -3.41
N SER A 64 2.79 3.92 -4.04
CA SER A 64 2.81 4.82 -5.18
C SER A 64 3.48 4.13 -6.36
N PRO A 65 2.86 4.06 -7.54
CA PRO A 65 3.59 3.73 -8.74
C PRO A 65 4.62 4.83 -9.03
N MET A 66 5.85 4.42 -9.31
CA MET A 66 6.91 5.29 -9.78
C MET A 66 7.40 4.81 -11.14
N LYS A 67 7.87 5.74 -11.97
CA LYS A 67 8.61 5.43 -13.19
C LYS A 67 10.09 5.61 -12.91
N GLU A 68 10.93 4.82 -13.57
CA GLU A 68 12.36 5.05 -13.53
C GLU A 68 12.61 6.41 -14.20
N VAL A 69 13.29 7.30 -13.48
CA VAL A 69 13.68 8.61 -14.01
C VAL A 69 15.17 8.47 -14.33
N GLU A 70 15.52 8.52 -15.62
CA GLU A 70 16.91 8.55 -16.09
C GLU A 70 17.67 9.78 -15.57
#